data_AF-X8AN82-F1
#
_entry.id   AF-X8AN82-F1
#
_cell.length_a   1.000
_cell.length_b   1.000
_cell.length_c   1.000
_cell.angle_alpha   90.00
_cell.angle_beta   90.00
_cell.angle_gamma   90.00
#
_symmetry.space_group_name_H-M   'P 1'
#
loop_
_entity.id
_entity.type
_entity.pdbx_description
1 polymer ?
#
loop_
_entity_poly.entity_id
_entity_poly.type
_entity_poly.pdbx_seq_one_letter_code
_entity_poly.pdbx_strand_id
1 'polypeptide(L)'
;MLDVLAGQLRATGLDCTAMRWGLWRGTEIGGADEIARVERSGLVAMDPDAAITASLRHRGDDPIILAADFDRLRVFFETRGMPMPFTAPSQEAQPVADSDGPEDRPVAEVVRAELAAALSLPEPASVDLGAALIDLGWIRCWHSTCASGCAAAPAARFRWPGSSAASPAPS
;
A
#
# COMPACT_ATOMS: atom_id res chain seq x y z
N MET A 1 -4.12 12.50 -7.82
CA MET A 1 -3.51 13.47 -6.88
C MET A 1 -2.36 12.81 -6.12
N LEU A 2 -2.56 11.62 -5.53
CA LEU A 2 -1.50 10.88 -4.84
C LEU A 2 -0.34 10.46 -5.76
N ASP A 3 -0.63 10.00 -6.98
CA ASP A 3 0.41 9.60 -7.95
C ASP A 3 1.36 10.76 -8.30
N VAL A 4 0.80 11.97 -8.44
CA VAL A 4 1.57 13.19 -8.72
C VAL A 4 2.47 13.54 -7.53
N LEU A 5 1.93 13.47 -6.31
CA LEU A 5 2.70 13.75 -5.10
C LEU A 5 3.82 12.71 -4.90
N ALA A 6 3.54 11.43 -5.12
CA ALA A 6 4.55 10.38 -5.05
C ALA A 6 5.66 10.62 -6.08
N GLY A 7 5.32 11.02 -7.30
CA GLY A 7 6.28 11.45 -8.31
C GLY A 7 7.15 12.65 -7.87
N GLN A 8 6.55 13.65 -7.23
CA GLN A 8 7.27 14.81 -6.70
C GLN A 8 8.24 14.43 -5.56
N LEU A 9 7.83 13.55 -4.65
CA LEU A 9 8.67 13.06 -3.55
C LEU A 9 9.84 12.21 -4.06
N ARG A 10 9.59 11.35 -5.07
CA ARG A 10 10.66 10.62 -5.75
C ARG A 10 11.66 11.55 -6.44
N ALA A 11 11.17 12.63 -7.06
CA ALA A 11 12.04 13.63 -7.68
C ALA A 11 12.92 14.39 -6.68
N THR A 12 12.54 14.45 -5.40
CA THR A 12 13.39 15.01 -4.32
C THR A 12 14.27 13.97 -3.62
N GLY A 13 14.29 12.73 -4.11
CA GLY A 13 15.13 11.64 -3.60
C GLY A 13 14.51 10.86 -2.45
N LEU A 14 13.21 11.02 -2.18
CA LEU A 14 12.48 10.22 -1.19
C LEU A 14 11.89 8.97 -1.84
N ASP A 15 12.00 7.83 -1.15
CA ASP A 15 11.31 6.61 -1.56
C ASP A 15 9.81 6.74 -1.25
N CYS A 16 8.98 6.72 -2.29
CA CYS A 16 7.55 6.92 -2.18
C CYS A 16 6.81 6.20 -3.31
N THR A 17 5.74 5.50 -2.98
CA THR A 17 4.88 4.79 -3.93
C THR A 17 3.42 5.11 -3.65
N ALA A 18 2.67 5.50 -4.68
CA ALA A 18 1.22 5.60 -4.63
C ALA A 18 0.61 4.29 -5.15
N MET A 19 -0.25 3.66 -4.34
CA MET A 19 -0.88 2.38 -4.71
C MET A 19 -2.38 2.56 -4.91
N ARG A 20 -2.90 1.92 -5.94
CA ARG A 20 -4.32 1.90 -6.27
C ARG A 20 -4.87 0.52 -6.03
N TRP A 21 -5.81 0.41 -5.10
CA TRP A 21 -6.38 -0.87 -4.70
C TRP A 21 -7.74 -1.11 -5.36
N GLY A 22 -7.98 -2.37 -5.74
CA GLY A 22 -9.28 -2.89 -6.11
C GLY A 22 -10.18 -3.16 -4.89
N LEU A 23 -11.23 -3.93 -5.10
CA LEU A 23 -12.18 -4.33 -4.05
C LEU A 23 -11.49 -5.25 -3.03
N TRP A 24 -11.73 -5.04 -1.74
CA TRP A 24 -11.24 -5.90 -0.66
C TRP A 24 -12.37 -6.75 -0.09
N ARG A 25 -12.07 -7.98 0.32
CA ARG A 25 -13.02 -8.82 1.05
C ARG A 25 -13.29 -8.23 2.43
N GLY A 26 -14.55 -8.30 2.88
CA GLY A 26 -14.95 -7.84 4.21
C GLY A 26 -15.12 -6.33 4.34
N THR A 27 -15.03 -5.56 3.25
CA THR A 27 -15.38 -4.13 3.30
C THR A 27 -16.88 -3.94 3.21
N GLU A 28 -17.45 -3.21 4.16
CA GLU A 28 -18.82 -2.67 4.07
C GLU A 28 -18.87 -1.30 3.34
N ILE A 29 -17.72 -0.85 2.82
CA ILE A 29 -17.61 0.40 2.06
C ILE A 29 -18.20 0.17 0.66
N GLY A 30 -19.42 0.66 0.48
CA GLY A 30 -20.24 0.42 -0.71
C GLY A 30 -21.36 -0.56 -0.39
N GLY A 31 -22.61 -0.19 -0.68
CA GLY A 31 -23.76 -1.08 -0.45
C GLY A 31 -23.64 -2.37 -1.25
N ALA A 32 -24.33 -3.45 -0.82
CA ALA A 32 -24.29 -4.75 -1.49
C ALA A 32 -24.55 -4.66 -3.01
N ASP A 33 -25.42 -3.72 -3.44
CA ASP A 33 -25.71 -3.47 -4.85
C ASP A 33 -24.54 -2.85 -5.63
N GLU A 34 -23.74 -2.01 -4.97
CA GLU A 34 -22.54 -1.41 -5.56
C GLU A 34 -21.43 -2.46 -5.71
N ILE A 35 -21.24 -3.29 -4.69
CA ILE A 35 -20.32 -4.43 -4.74
C ILE A 35 -20.73 -5.37 -5.88
N ALA A 36 -22.01 -5.77 -5.94
CA ALA A 36 -22.52 -6.63 -7.01
C ALA A 36 -22.39 -6.00 -8.40
N ARG A 37 -22.49 -4.67 -8.51
CA ARG A 37 -22.26 -3.95 -9.79
C ARG A 37 -20.80 -3.98 -10.20
N VAL A 38 -19.87 -3.80 -9.25
CA VAL A 38 -18.43 -3.91 -9.50
C VAL A 38 -18.07 -5.33 -9.90
N GLU A 39 -18.59 -6.35 -9.20
CA GLU A 39 -18.34 -7.76 -9.52
C GLU A 39 -18.87 -8.18 -10.89
N ARG A 40 -19.97 -7.56 -11.35
CA ARG A 40 -20.48 -7.80 -12.72
C ARG A 40 -19.47 -7.48 -13.82
N SER A 41 -18.53 -6.56 -13.56
CA SER A 41 -17.46 -6.22 -14.50
C SER A 41 -16.36 -7.27 -14.59
N GLY A 42 -16.32 -8.27 -13.69
CA GLY A 42 -15.23 -9.25 -13.59
C GLY A 42 -14.20 -8.94 -12.51
N LEU A 43 -14.33 -7.81 -11.80
CA LEU A 43 -13.55 -7.55 -10.58
C LEU A 43 -13.98 -8.49 -9.45
N VAL A 44 -13.02 -8.94 -8.65
CA VAL A 44 -13.25 -9.88 -7.54
C VAL A 44 -12.70 -9.24 -6.26
N ALA A 45 -13.40 -9.46 -5.15
CA ALA A 45 -12.93 -9.03 -3.83
C ALA A 45 -11.61 -9.74 -3.48
N MET A 46 -10.55 -8.94 -3.29
CA MET A 46 -9.22 -9.42 -2.94
C MET A 46 -9.19 -10.03 -1.55
N ASP A 47 -8.40 -11.08 -1.42
CA ASP A 47 -7.98 -11.58 -0.12
C ASP A 47 -7.00 -10.57 0.53
N PRO A 48 -7.24 -10.13 1.79
CA PRO A 48 -6.42 -9.10 2.42
C PRO A 48 -4.93 -9.45 2.52
N ASP A 49 -4.60 -10.71 2.84
CA ASP A 49 -3.22 -11.13 3.02
C ASP A 49 -2.48 -11.16 1.68
N ALA A 50 -3.15 -11.64 0.62
CA ALA A 50 -2.62 -11.61 -0.73
C ALA A 50 -2.43 -10.16 -1.25
N ALA A 51 -3.37 -9.28 -0.94
CA ALA A 51 -3.32 -7.86 -1.29
C ALA A 51 -2.11 -7.18 -0.63
N ILE A 52 -1.95 -7.35 0.69
CA ILE A 52 -0.81 -6.81 1.44
C ILE A 52 0.51 -7.37 0.90
N THR A 53 0.61 -8.68 0.70
CA THR A 53 1.81 -9.32 0.16
C THR A 53 2.17 -8.77 -1.21
N ALA A 54 1.19 -8.52 -2.07
CA ALA A 54 1.41 -7.90 -3.38
C ALA A 54 1.93 -6.47 -3.27
N SER A 55 1.49 -5.68 -2.29
CA SER A 55 1.93 -4.29 -2.08
C SER A 55 3.34 -4.13 -1.56
N LEU A 56 3.83 -5.11 -0.79
CA LEU A 56 5.19 -5.08 -0.26
C LEU A 56 6.24 -5.37 -1.34
N ARG A 57 5.82 -5.74 -2.55
CA ARG A 57 6.73 -5.92 -3.68
C ARG A 57 7.14 -4.55 -4.21
N HIS A 58 8.36 -4.12 -3.89
CA HIS A 58 8.94 -2.89 -4.43
C HIS A 58 9.07 -2.98 -5.95
N ARG A 59 8.37 -2.11 -6.67
CA ARG A 59 8.37 -2.09 -8.15
C ARG A 59 8.92 -0.81 -8.77
N GLY A 60 9.27 0.19 -7.96
CA GLY A 60 9.74 1.50 -8.44
C GLY A 60 8.68 2.28 -9.24
N ASP A 61 7.45 1.76 -9.34
CA ASP A 61 6.30 2.35 -10.01
C ASP A 61 5.14 2.60 -9.01
N ASP A 62 4.02 3.12 -9.51
CA ASP A 62 2.79 3.35 -8.76
C ASP A 62 1.74 2.28 -9.16
N PRO A 63 1.73 1.10 -8.49
CA PRO A 63 1.01 -0.07 -8.99
C PRO A 63 -0.49 0.00 -8.74
N ILE A 64 -1.23 -0.70 -9.60
CA ILE A 64 -2.63 -1.07 -9.36
C ILE A 64 -2.67 -2.53 -8.88
N ILE A 65 -3.23 -2.77 -7.69
CA ILE A 65 -3.41 -4.09 -7.11
C ILE A 65 -4.89 -4.41 -7.11
N LEU A 66 -5.29 -5.41 -7.88
CA LEU A 66 -6.68 -5.87 -8.00
C LEU A 66 -6.72 -7.39 -8.21
N ALA A 67 -7.83 -8.01 -7.83
CA ALA A 67 -8.20 -9.34 -8.27
C ALA A 67 -9.31 -9.25 -9.31
N ALA A 68 -9.22 -10.06 -10.36
CA ALA A 68 -10.23 -10.10 -11.41
C ALA A 68 -10.27 -11.48 -12.08
N ASP A 69 -11.46 -11.85 -12.54
CA ASP A 69 -11.63 -12.77 -13.65
C ASP A 69 -11.30 -12.00 -14.94
N PHE A 70 -10.09 -12.19 -15.45
CA PHE A 70 -9.58 -11.47 -16.63
C PHE A 70 -10.33 -11.83 -17.91
N ASP A 71 -10.96 -13.00 -18.00
CA ASP A 71 -11.78 -13.37 -19.15
C ASP A 71 -13.08 -12.56 -19.15
N ARG A 72 -13.76 -12.52 -18.00
CA ARG A 72 -14.96 -11.70 -17.83
C ARG A 72 -14.68 -10.22 -17.98
N LEU A 73 -13.57 -9.74 -17.41
CA LEU A 73 -13.15 -8.34 -17.51
C LEU A 73 -12.86 -7.95 -18.96
N ARG A 74 -12.20 -8.81 -19.72
CA ARG A 74 -11.95 -8.61 -21.15
C ARG A 74 -13.25 -8.48 -21.94
N VAL A 75 -14.19 -9.41 -21.78
CA VAL A 75 -15.51 -9.35 -22.44
C VAL A 75 -16.24 -8.05 -22.09
N PHE A 76 -16.14 -7.59 -20.84
CA PHE A 76 -16.73 -6.34 -20.39
C PHE A 76 -16.15 -5.10 -21.09
N PHE A 77 -14.82 -5.04 -21.26
CA PHE A 77 -14.16 -3.96 -22.01
C PHE A 77 -14.52 -4.00 -23.51
N GLU A 78 -14.49 -5.19 -24.12
CA GLU A 78 -14.86 -5.42 -25.52
C GLU A 78 -16.30 -4.98 -25.82
N THR A 79 -17.26 -5.35 -24.96
CA THR A 79 -18.68 -4.97 -25.08
C THR A 79 -18.87 -3.45 -25.04
N ARG A 80 -17.96 -2.72 -24.40
CA ARG A 80 -17.98 -1.26 -24.32
C ARG A 80 -17.15 -0.57 -25.41
N GLY A 81 -16.54 -1.33 -26.32
CA GLY A 81 -15.66 -0.80 -27.37
C GLY A 81 -14.39 -0.14 -26.83
N MET A 82 -13.95 -0.51 -25.62
CA MET A 82 -12.75 0.05 -24.99
C MET A 82 -11.61 -0.97 -24.99
N PRO A 83 -10.37 -0.57 -25.30
CA PRO A 83 -9.23 -1.46 -25.15
C PRO A 83 -9.00 -1.75 -23.66
N MET A 84 -8.62 -2.98 -23.34
CA MET A 84 -8.30 -3.36 -21.97
C MET A 84 -6.98 -2.70 -21.56
N PRO A 85 -6.94 -1.91 -20.47
CA PRO A 85 -5.77 -1.10 -20.13
C PRO A 85 -4.66 -1.90 -19.42
N PHE A 86 -4.83 -3.22 -19.29
CA PHE A 86 -3.89 -4.11 -18.64
C PHE A 86 -3.49 -5.20 -19.63
N THR A 87 -2.27 -5.70 -19.55
CA THR A 87 -1.95 -7.02 -20.09
C THR A 87 -2.25 -8.01 -18.97
N ALA A 88 -3.01 -9.07 -19.27
CA ALA A 88 -3.23 -10.13 -18.29
C ALA A 88 -1.84 -10.58 -17.80
N PRO A 89 -1.61 -10.69 -16.48
CA PRO A 89 -0.31 -11.07 -15.97
C PRO A 89 0.06 -12.41 -16.62
N SER A 90 1.24 -12.45 -17.25
CA SER A 90 1.89 -13.71 -17.57
C SER A 90 1.83 -14.58 -16.31
N GLN A 91 1.37 -15.81 -16.48
CA GLN A 91 0.94 -16.75 -15.45
C GLN A 91 2.06 -17.25 -14.52
N GLU A 92 2.95 -16.36 -14.12
CA GLU A 92 3.96 -16.56 -13.09
C GLU A 92 3.73 -15.50 -12.04
N ALA A 93 2.64 -15.68 -11.28
CA ALA A 93 2.73 -15.43 -9.86
C ALA A 93 3.86 -16.34 -9.35
N GLN A 94 5.11 -15.86 -9.43
CA GLN A 94 6.25 -16.51 -8.82
C GLN A 94 5.84 -16.77 -7.37
N PRO A 95 5.77 -18.06 -6.94
CA PRO A 95 5.42 -18.37 -5.58
C PRO A 95 6.33 -17.53 -4.70
N VAL A 96 5.72 -16.89 -3.71
CA VAL A 96 6.47 -16.25 -2.64
C VAL A 96 7.29 -17.38 -2.03
N ALA A 97 8.56 -17.48 -2.39
CA ALA A 97 9.49 -18.23 -1.56
C ALA A 97 9.44 -17.49 -0.23
N ASP A 98 9.02 -18.19 0.83
CA ASP A 98 9.20 -17.72 2.19
C ASP A 98 10.69 -17.40 2.34
N SER A 99 11.03 -16.12 2.20
CA SER A 99 12.33 -15.64 2.59
C SER A 99 12.30 -15.66 4.12
N ASP A 100 12.73 -16.79 4.65
CA ASP A 100 13.11 -16.99 6.04
C ASP A 100 14.27 -16.02 6.34
N GLY A 101 13.91 -14.77 6.60
CA GLY A 101 14.80 -13.72 7.09
C GLY A 101 14.87 -13.84 8.62
N PRO A 102 16.00 -13.47 9.24
CA PRO A 102 16.24 -13.75 10.65
C PRO A 102 15.18 -13.09 11.52
N GLU A 103 14.30 -13.91 12.09
CA GLU A 103 13.41 -13.54 13.17
C GLU A 103 14.25 -13.24 14.42
N ASP A 104 13.98 -12.10 15.05
CA ASP A 104 14.00 -12.05 16.53
C ASP A 104 13.26 -10.85 17.14
N ARG A 105 12.51 -10.08 16.33
CA ARG A 105 11.51 -9.13 16.84
C ARG A 105 10.14 -9.47 16.28
N PRO A 106 9.13 -9.70 17.13
CA PRO A 106 7.78 -9.96 16.65
C PRO A 106 7.30 -8.77 15.82
N VAL A 107 6.77 -9.04 14.61
CA VAL A 107 6.30 -8.00 13.66
C VAL A 107 5.34 -7.02 14.35
N ALA A 108 4.50 -7.52 15.25
CA ALA A 108 3.59 -6.70 16.04
C ALA A 108 4.33 -5.65 16.91
N GLU A 109 5.50 -5.94 17.45
CA GLU A 109 6.30 -4.97 18.20
C GLU A 109 6.94 -3.92 17.28
N VAL A 110 7.41 -4.34 16.11
CA VAL A 110 7.91 -3.40 15.08
C VAL A 110 6.80 -2.45 14.65
N VAL A 111 5.63 -2.97 14.28
CA VAL A 111 4.49 -2.17 13.84
C VAL A 111 4.03 -1.21 14.94
N ARG A 112 3.95 -1.67 16.20
CA ARG A 112 3.61 -0.79 17.34
C ARG A 112 4.62 0.34 17.54
N ALA A 113 5.92 0.04 17.43
CA ALA A 113 6.97 1.05 17.53
C ALA A 113 6.86 2.10 16.43
N GLU A 114 6.67 1.67 15.18
CA GLU A 114 6.54 2.58 14.04
C GLU A 114 5.25 3.42 14.12
N LEU A 115 4.12 2.82 14.52
CA LEU A 115 2.86 3.54 14.71
C LEU A 115 2.97 4.57 15.83
N ALA A 116 3.59 4.23 16.96
CA ALA A 116 3.80 5.18 18.04
C ALA A 116 4.70 6.34 17.62
N ALA A 117 5.76 6.07 16.86
CA ALA A 117 6.63 7.12 16.31
C ALA A 117 5.86 8.03 15.32
N ALA A 118 5.12 7.45 14.38
CA ALA A 118 4.36 8.19 13.37
C ALA A 118 3.25 9.05 13.99
N LEU A 119 2.60 8.55 15.05
CA LEU A 119 1.52 9.24 15.77
C LEU A 119 2.01 10.12 16.92
N SER A 120 3.33 10.15 17.17
CA SER A 120 3.93 10.83 18.33
C SER A 120 3.31 10.40 19.66
N LEU A 121 3.00 9.11 19.80
CA LEU A 121 2.50 8.51 21.04
C LEU A 121 3.67 8.20 21.98
N PRO A 122 3.51 8.41 23.29
CA PRO A 122 4.59 8.25 24.26
C PRO A 122 5.00 6.78 24.49
N GLU A 123 4.10 5.82 24.23
CA GLU A 123 4.38 4.40 24.50
C GLU A 123 3.87 3.48 23.38
N PRO A 124 4.71 2.61 22.81
CA PRO A 124 4.30 1.69 21.75
C PRO A 124 3.40 0.55 22.25
N ALA A 125 3.52 0.17 23.52
CA ALA A 125 2.69 -0.89 24.11
C ALA A 125 1.20 -0.51 24.20
N SER A 126 0.87 0.79 24.21
CA SER A 126 -0.52 1.26 24.24
C SER A 126 -1.20 1.30 22.87
N VAL A 127 -0.49 0.95 21.79
CA VAL A 127 -1.07 0.91 20.45
C VAL A 127 -1.90 -0.37 20.30
N ASP A 128 -3.22 -0.20 20.26
CA ASP A 128 -4.16 -1.25 19.90
C ASP A 128 -4.15 -1.48 18.39
N LEU A 129 -3.63 -2.65 17.98
CA LEU A 129 -3.57 -3.06 16.56
C LEU A 129 -4.94 -3.50 16.01
N GLY A 130 -5.93 -3.72 16.88
CA GLY A 130 -7.31 -4.02 16.50
C GLY A 130 -8.18 -2.78 16.28
N ALA A 131 -7.72 -1.60 16.70
CA ALA A 131 -8.44 -0.35 16.54
C ALA A 131 -8.29 0.19 15.11
N ALA A 132 -9.32 0.88 14.61
CA ALA A 132 -9.21 1.57 13.34
C ALA A 132 -8.20 2.72 13.43
N LEU A 133 -7.41 2.93 12.38
CA LEU A 133 -6.37 3.95 12.34
C LEU A 133 -6.90 5.38 12.57
N ILE A 134 -8.17 5.62 12.22
CA ILE A 134 -8.84 6.89 12.45
C ILE A 134 -9.13 7.14 13.93
N ASP A 135 -9.44 6.07 14.68
CA ASP A 135 -9.68 6.11 16.12
C ASP A 135 -8.38 6.31 16.90
N LEU A 136 -7.24 5.96 16.27
CA LEU A 136 -5.89 6.25 16.77
C LEU A 136 -5.44 7.70 16.53
N GLY A 137 -6.29 8.57 15.97
CA GLY A 137 -6.07 10.02 15.97
C GLY A 137 -5.45 10.63 14.72
N TRP A 138 -5.47 9.93 13.57
CA TRP A 138 -4.90 10.42 12.29
C TRP A 138 -5.43 11.81 11.86
N ILE A 139 -6.65 12.19 12.23
CA ILE A 139 -7.21 13.52 11.90
C ILE A 139 -6.58 14.66 12.74
N ARG A 140 -6.04 14.38 13.94
CA ARG A 140 -5.56 15.43 14.85
C ARG A 140 -4.13 15.90 14.54
N CYS A 141 -3.27 14.99 14.05
CA CYS A 141 -1.89 15.32 13.68
C CYS A 141 -1.79 16.12 12.37
N TRP A 142 -2.69 15.88 11.41
CA TRP A 142 -2.66 16.64 10.14
C TRP A 142 -2.96 18.13 10.36
N HIS A 143 -3.86 18.46 11.28
CA HIS A 143 -4.22 19.84 11.58
C HIS A 143 -3.13 20.61 12.35
N SER A 144 -2.39 19.95 13.26
CA SER A 144 -1.32 20.60 14.04
C SER A 144 -0.06 20.87 13.22
N THR A 145 0.30 19.96 12.32
CA THR A 145 1.51 20.09 11.48
C THR A 145 1.33 21.11 10.36
N CYS A 146 0.09 21.41 9.95
CA CYS A 146 -0.19 22.53 9.05
C CYS A 146 -0.21 23.90 9.76
N ALA A 147 -0.52 23.96 11.07
CA ALA A 147 -0.63 25.22 11.81
C ALA A 147 0.70 25.71 12.40
N SER A 148 1.66 24.82 12.64
CA SER A 148 3.00 25.17 13.13
C SER A 148 4.02 24.91 12.03
N GLY A 149 4.50 25.97 11.39
CA GLY A 149 5.40 25.90 10.25
C GLY A 149 6.56 24.92 10.42
N CYS A 150 6.87 24.20 9.33
CA CYS A 150 8.02 23.33 9.09
C CYS A 150 9.03 23.21 10.26
N ALA A 151 8.69 22.39 11.26
CA ALA A 151 9.69 21.68 12.03
C ALA A 151 9.73 20.28 11.42
N ALA A 152 10.85 19.94 10.79
CA ALA A 152 11.11 18.64 10.21
C ALA A 152 10.73 17.54 11.21
N ALA A 153 9.67 16.78 10.89
CA ALA A 153 9.48 15.48 11.49
C ALA A 153 10.82 14.73 11.32
N PRO A 154 11.35 14.06 12.35
CA PRO A 154 12.53 13.25 12.17
C PRO A 154 12.20 12.30 11.02
N ALA A 155 12.92 12.43 9.91
CA ALA A 155 12.82 11.52 8.80
C ALA A 155 13.16 10.15 9.38
N ALA A 156 12.13 9.38 9.73
CA ALA A 156 12.24 7.96 9.95
C ALA A 156 12.74 7.44 8.60
N ARG A 157 14.07 7.34 8.48
CA ARG A 157 14.74 6.65 7.39
C ARG A 157 14.41 5.19 7.60
N PHE A 158 13.20 4.81 7.21
CA PHE A 158 12.83 3.42 7.08
C PHE A 158 13.71 2.87 5.96
N ARG A 159 14.80 2.24 6.36
CA ARG A 159 15.69 1.57 5.43
C ARG A 159 15.08 0.22 5.14
N TRP A 160 14.47 0.10 3.96
CA TRP A 160 13.90 -1.17 3.51
C TRP A 160 14.96 -2.28 3.56
N PRO A 161 14.70 -3.42 4.23
CA PRO A 161 15.62 -4.54 4.23
C PRO A 161 15.75 -5.07 2.79
N GLY A 162 16.92 -4.84 2.17
CA GLY A 162 17.19 -5.13 0.76
C GLY A 162 17.65 -3.92 -0.06
N SER A 163 17.52 -2.69 0.45
CA SER A 163 18.06 -1.50 -0.20
C SER A 163 19.58 -1.38 0.05
N SER A 164 20.37 -2.10 -0.76
CA SER A 164 21.79 -1.76 -0.90
C SER A 164 21.87 -0.48 -1.74
N ALA A 165 22.15 0.65 -1.09
CA ALA A 165 22.60 1.84 -1.80
C ALA A 165 23.92 1.48 -2.49
N ALA A 166 23.87 1.25 -3.80
CA ALA A 166 25.07 1.14 -4.61
C ALA A 166 25.73 2.53 -4.61
N SER A 167 26.79 2.69 -3.82
CA SER A 167 27.67 3.86 -3.92
C SER A 167 28.29 3.91 -5.32
N PRO A 168 28.27 5.05 -6.02
CA PRO A 168 29.11 5.21 -7.19
C PRO A 168 30.58 5.25 -6.74
N ALA A 169 31.37 4.31 -7.25
CA ALA A 169 32.82 4.28 -7.04
C ALA A 169 33.46 5.50 -7.73
N PRO A 170 34.40 6.22 -7.09
CA PRO A 170 35.16 7.26 -7.75
C PRO A 170 36.37 6.66 -8.48
N SER A 171 36.50 6.96 -9.77
CA SER A 171 37.73 7.42 -10.47
C SER A 171 37.42 7.65 -11.94
#